data_AF-H0S843-F1
#
_entry.id   AF-H0S843-F1
#
_cell.length_a   1.000
_cell.length_b   1.000
_cell.length_c   1.000
_cell.angle_alpha   90.00
_cell.angle_beta   90.00
_cell.angle_gamma   90.00
#
_symmetry.space_group_name_H-M   'P 1'
#
loop_
_entity.id
_entity.type
_entity.pdbx_description
1 polymer ?
#
loop_
_entity_poly.entity_id
_entity_poly.type
_entity_poly.pdbx_seq_one_letter_code
_entity_poly.pdbx_strand_id
1 'polypeptide(L)'
;MAKSTATDVRIAKDDAQREGQTIAFALAIGSARQMCHLETCFFTRNQALAYLQRNRTTFEQIARERFARGEVTDGVIHLRMV
;
A
#
# COMPACT_ATOMS: atom_id res chain seq x y z
N MET A 1 39.90 -3.28 -28.30
CA MET A 1 38.59 -3.95 -28.48
C MET A 1 38.26 -4.60 -27.14
N ALA A 2 37.16 -4.39 -26.43
CA ALA A 2 35.89 -3.74 -26.71
C ALA A 2 35.48 -2.84 -25.52
N LYS A 3 34.75 -1.77 -25.83
CA LYS A 3 33.96 -0.99 -24.87
C LYS A 3 32.75 -1.85 -24.46
N SER A 4 32.37 -1.84 -23.19
CA SER A 4 30.95 -1.88 -22.85
C SER A 4 30.69 -1.24 -21.50
N THR A 5 30.14 -0.04 -21.59
CA THR A 5 29.48 0.76 -20.57
C THR A 5 28.27 0.02 -20.02
N ALA A 6 28.25 -0.27 -18.71
CA ALA A 6 27.00 -0.51 -18.00
C ALA A 6 26.56 0.84 -17.42
N THR A 7 25.64 1.45 -18.15
CA THR A 7 24.92 2.67 -17.82
C THR A 7 24.17 2.52 -16.51
N ASP A 8 24.24 3.59 -15.73
CA ASP A 8 23.43 3.97 -14.58
C ASP A 8 21.98 3.46 -14.66
N VAL A 9 21.57 2.72 -13.64
CA VAL A 9 20.22 2.88 -13.09
C VAL A 9 20.40 3.07 -11.59
N ARG A 10 20.80 4.28 -11.20
CA ARG A 10 20.39 4.79 -9.90
C ARG A 10 18.88 4.90 -10.00
N ILE A 11 18.16 3.95 -9.43
CA ILE A 11 16.80 4.23 -9.00
C ILE A 11 16.99 5.24 -7.87
N ALA A 12 17.12 6.51 -8.26
CA ALA A 12 16.86 7.62 -7.39
C ALA A 12 15.50 7.29 -6.78
N LYS A 13 15.50 7.02 -5.48
CA LYS A 13 14.30 7.04 -4.68
C LYS A 13 13.87 8.50 -4.60
N ASP A 14 13.52 9.06 -5.75
CA ASP A 14 12.86 10.34 -5.88
C ASP A 14 11.40 10.05 -5.62
N ASP A 15 11.05 10.15 -4.35
CA ASP A 15 10.03 11.11 -3.99
C ASP A 15 10.21 11.39 -2.51
N ALA A 16 10.05 12.65 -2.14
CA ALA A 16 10.01 13.07 -0.76
C ALA A 16 8.82 12.39 -0.08
N GLN A 17 9.00 11.14 0.35
CA GLN A 17 8.04 10.42 1.15
C GLN A 17 8.06 11.09 2.50
N ARG A 18 7.28 12.18 2.61
CA ARG A 18 6.74 12.67 3.88
C ARG A 18 6.43 11.42 4.67
N GLU A 19 7.11 11.21 5.80
CA GLU A 19 7.06 10.00 6.61
C GLU A 19 5.64 9.79 7.14
N GLY A 20 4.79 9.34 6.23
CA GLY A 20 3.39 9.16 6.45
C GLY A 20 3.17 7.78 7.05
N GLN A 21 2.16 7.68 7.88
CA GLN A 21 1.92 6.45 8.62
C GLN A 21 1.35 5.37 7.71
N THR A 22 1.95 4.19 7.75
CA THR A 22 1.37 2.98 7.18
C THR A 22 0.66 2.21 8.29
N ILE A 23 -0.61 1.87 8.08
CA ILE A 23 -1.41 1.14 9.06
C ILE A 23 -1.91 -0.18 8.48
N ALA A 24 -1.90 -1.22 9.32
CA ALA A 24 -2.43 -2.52 8.96
C ALA A 24 -3.89 -2.67 9.41
N PHE A 25 -4.69 -3.35 8.59
CA PHE A 25 -6.04 -3.78 8.95
C PHE A 25 -6.38 -5.10 8.27
N ALA A 26 -7.37 -5.81 8.81
CA ALA A 26 -7.85 -7.06 8.24
C ALA A 26 -9.16 -6.82 7.47
N LEU A 27 -9.20 -7.26 6.22
CA LEU A 27 -10.39 -7.34 5.40
C LEU A 27 -11.03 -8.73 5.57
N ALA A 28 -12.32 -8.77 5.84
CA ALA A 28 -13.09 -10.00 5.74
C ALA A 28 -13.50 -10.25 4.26
N ILE A 29 -13.08 -11.39 3.71
CA ILE A 29 -13.45 -11.87 2.37
C ILE A 29 -14.06 -13.26 2.53
N GLY A 30 -15.39 -13.34 2.56
CA GLY A 30 -16.09 -14.60 2.88
C GLY A 30 -15.68 -15.12 4.26
N SER A 31 -15.14 -16.33 4.31
CA SER A 31 -14.58 -16.95 5.54
C SER A 31 -13.11 -16.58 5.81
N ALA A 32 -12.42 -15.95 4.85
CA ALA A 32 -11.01 -15.59 4.99
C ALA A 32 -10.83 -14.19 5.60
N ARG A 33 -9.71 -14.01 6.29
CA ARG A 33 -9.23 -12.70 6.76
C ARG A 33 -7.96 -12.36 6.00
N GLN A 34 -8.05 -11.34 5.14
CA GLN A 34 -6.94 -10.87 4.32
C GLN A 34 -6.27 -9.67 4.99
N MET A 35 -4.96 -9.74 5.19
CA MET A 35 -4.18 -8.61 5.72
C MET A 35 -4.04 -7.53 4.65
N CYS A 36 -4.23 -6.27 5.04
CA CYS A 36 -4.10 -5.09 4.18
C CYS A 36 -3.22 -4.05 4.86
N HIS A 37 -2.36 -3.38 4.09
CA HIS A 37 -1.61 -2.20 4.51
C HIS A 37 -2.14 -0.98 3.77
N LEU A 38 -2.45 0.08 4.51
CA LEU A 38 -2.81 1.38 3.97
C LEU A 38 -1.66 2.36 4.20
N GLU A 39 -0.99 2.72 3.11
CA GLU A 39 -0.01 3.81 3.08
C GLU A 39 -0.75 5.15 3.07
N THR A 40 -0.43 6.03 4.01
CA THR A 40 -1.01 7.37 4.11
C THR A 40 0.08 8.43 4.14
N CYS A 41 -0.27 9.68 3.88
CA CYS A 41 0.61 10.83 4.08
C CYS A 41 0.39 11.53 5.44
N PHE A 42 -0.37 10.92 6.35
CA PHE A 42 -0.63 11.50 7.68
C PHE A 42 0.58 11.39 8.59
N PHE A 43 0.83 12.44 9.37
CA PHE A 43 1.96 12.46 10.29
C PHE A 43 1.76 11.55 11.51
N THR A 44 0.51 11.38 11.97
CA THR A 44 0.22 10.58 13.17
C THR A 44 -0.62 9.36 12.88
N ARG A 45 -0.39 8.29 13.63
CA ARG A 45 -1.14 7.03 13.49
C ARG A 45 -2.63 7.25 13.73
N ASN A 46 -2.98 8.16 14.65
CA ASN A 46 -4.38 8.50 14.94
C ASN A 46 -5.08 9.15 13.74
N GLN A 47 -4.39 10.03 13.01
CA GLN A 47 -4.95 10.60 11.77
C GLN A 47 -5.15 9.54 10.69
N ALA A 48 -4.17 8.64 10.49
CA ALA A 48 -4.29 7.54 9.54
C ALA A 48 -5.44 6.59 9.91
N LEU A 49 -5.56 6.23 11.20
CA LEU A 49 -6.65 5.39 11.69
C LEU A 49 -8.00 6.07 11.53
N ALA A 50 -8.12 7.36 11.88
CA ALA A 50 -9.35 8.12 11.71
C ALA A 50 -9.76 8.19 10.23
N TYR A 51 -8.81 8.36 9.32
CA TYR A 51 -9.05 8.34 7.89
C TYR A 51 -9.48 6.95 7.39
N LEU A 52 -8.84 5.87 7.84
CA LEU A 52 -9.27 4.51 7.53
C LEU A 52 -10.70 4.24 8.01
N GLN A 53 -11.05 4.66 9.22
CA GLN A 53 -12.41 4.45 9.75
C GLN A 53 -13.46 5.21 8.92
N ARG A 54 -13.17 6.45 8.53
CA ARG A 54 -14.06 7.27 7.69
C ARG A 54 -14.25 6.71 6.29
N ASN A 55 -13.22 6.06 5.73
CA ASN A 55 -13.21 5.56 4.35
C ASN A 55 -13.22 4.02 4.29
N ARG A 56 -13.63 3.35 5.37
CA ARG A 56 -13.47 1.91 5.53
C ARG A 56 -14.11 1.14 4.39
N THR A 57 -15.36 1.45 4.05
CA THR A 57 -16.11 0.79 2.97
C THR A 57 -15.41 0.95 1.61
N THR A 58 -14.77 2.09 1.36
CA THR A 58 -14.00 2.33 0.12
C THR A 58 -12.76 1.44 0.08
N PHE A 59 -11.98 1.40 1.16
CA PHE A 59 -10.79 0.55 1.22
C PHE A 59 -11.12 -0.94 1.18
N GLU A 60 -12.23 -1.37 1.79
CA GLU A 60 -12.70 -2.75 1.68
C GLU A 60 -13.07 -3.12 0.24
N GLN A 61 -13.72 -2.23 -0.51
CA GLN A 61 -14.03 -2.45 -1.93
C GLN A 61 -12.77 -2.55 -2.78
N ILE A 62 -11.85 -1.57 -2.66
CA ILE A 62 -10.58 -1.58 -3.40
C ILE A 62 -9.78 -2.84 -3.07
N ALA A 63 -9.70 -3.23 -1.79
CA ALA A 63 -8.99 -4.44 -1.39
C ALA A 63 -9.66 -5.72 -1.93
N ARG A 64 -11.00 -5.79 -2.01
CA ARG A 64 -11.69 -6.91 -2.65
C ARG A 64 -11.39 -6.99 -4.15
N GLU A 65 -11.38 -5.85 -4.84
CA GLU A 65 -11.04 -5.80 -6.27
C GLU A 65 -9.60 -6.26 -6.52
N ARG A 66 -8.63 -5.76 -5.73
CA ARG A 66 -7.23 -6.20 -5.80
C ARG A 66 -7.08 -7.69 -5.50
N PHE A 67 -7.75 -8.18 -4.47
CA PHE A 67 -7.76 -9.61 -4.15
C PHE A 67 -8.30 -10.45 -5.30
N ALA A 68 -9.42 -10.06 -5.91
CA ALA A 68 -10.02 -10.76 -7.05
C ALA A 68 -9.10 -10.77 -8.29
N ARG A 69 -8.24 -9.76 -8.44
CA ARG A 69 -7.20 -9.69 -9.49
C ARG A 69 -5.93 -10.46 -9.14
N GLY A 70 -5.81 -11.00 -7.93
CA GLY A 70 -4.58 -11.64 -7.46
C GLY A 70 -3.46 -10.66 -7.12
N GLU A 71 -3.77 -9.37 -6.93
CA GLU A 71 -2.82 -8.33 -6.53
C GLU A 71 -2.52 -8.41 -5.03
N VAL A 72 -1.89 -9.51 -4.62
CA VAL A 72 -1.50 -9.80 -3.24
C VAL A 72 0.01 -10.05 -3.22
N THR A 73 0.73 -9.24 -2.45
CA THR A 73 2.19 -9.33 -2.32
C THR A 73 2.54 -9.84 -0.93
N ASP A 74 3.28 -10.93 -0.82
CA ASP A 74 3.65 -11.55 0.46
C ASP A 74 2.45 -11.84 1.38
N GLY A 75 1.30 -12.17 0.78
CA GLY A 75 0.06 -12.40 1.52
C GLY A 75 -0.61 -11.13 2.05
N VAL A 76 -0.19 -9.94 1.61
CA VAL A 76 -0.72 -8.63 2.02
C VAL A 76 -1.22 -7.84 0.81
N ILE A 77 -2.35 -7.18 0.96
CA ILE A 77 -2.84 -6.21 -0.03
C ILE A 77 -2.32 -4.84 0.34
N HIS A 78 -1.57 -4.22 -0.56
CA HIS A 78 -1.09 -2.85 -0.40
C HIS A 78 -2.08 -1.87 -1.00
N LEU A 79 -2.51 -0.89 -0.20
CA LEU A 79 -3.41 0.18 -0.55
C LEU A 79 -2.72 1.52 -0.30
N ARG A 80 -3.12 2.54 -1.05
CA ARG A 80 -2.70 3.92 -0.84
C ARG A 80 -3.92 4.78 -0.54
N MET A 81 -3.69 5.85 0.20
CA MET A 81 -4.65 6.93 0.40
C MET A 81 -5.26 7.35 -0.95
N VAL A 82 -6.59 7.56 -0.97
CA VAL A 82 -7.37 8.06 -2.11
C VAL A 82 -7.66 9.55 -1.97
#